data_AF-A0A1I6WB30-F1
#
_entry.id   AF-A0A1I6WB30-F1
#
_cell.length_a   1.000
_cell.length_b   1.000
_cell.length_c   1.000
_cell.angle_alpha   90.00
_cell.angle_beta   90.00
_cell.angle_gamma   90.00
#
_symmetry.space_group_name_H-M   'P 1'
#
loop_
_entity.id
_entity.type
_entity.pdbx_description
1 polymer ?
#
loop_
_entity_poly.entity_id
_entity_poly.type
_entity_poly.pdbx_seq_one_letter_code
_entity_poly.pdbx_strand_id
1 'polypeptide(L)'
;MQLRAVEDEIAAAEEREAAAAAAPGWWVQWRRRRVGRPRAGVLHQAGCWFPGEPTLTAAELEMLLAEHGARIERCPACSSNSTSPTAGAG
;
A
#
# COMPACT_ATOMS: atom_id res chain seq x y z
N MET A 1 15.50 -2.65 -35.18
CA MET A 1 14.21 -2.53 -34.45
C MET A 1 14.24 -3.06 -33.02
N GLN A 2 15.22 -3.88 -32.60
CA GLN A 2 15.29 -4.38 -31.21
C GLN A 2 15.70 -3.35 -30.16
N LEU A 3 16.63 -2.43 -30.49
CA LEU A 3 17.13 -1.47 -29.50
C LEU A 3 16.02 -0.55 -28.95
N ARG A 4 15.19 -0.01 -29.85
CA ARG A 4 14.08 0.86 -29.49
C ARG A 4 13.03 0.17 -28.61
N ALA A 5 12.74 -1.11 -28.89
CA ALA A 5 11.83 -1.89 -28.05
C ALA A 5 12.39 -2.14 -26.65
N VAL A 6 13.71 -2.30 -26.52
CA VAL A 6 14.38 -2.44 -25.22
C VAL A 6 14.39 -1.10 -24.47
N GLU A 7 14.67 0.01 -25.15
CA GLU A 7 14.61 1.37 -24.58
C GLU A 7 13.20 1.71 -24.08
N ASP A 8 12.16 1.38 -24.86
CA ASP A 8 10.76 1.59 -24.49
C ASP A 8 10.39 0.75 -23.24
N GLU A 9 10.87 -0.49 -23.12
CA GLU A 9 10.60 -1.32 -21.94
C GLU A 9 11.34 -0.82 -20.68
N ILE A 10 12.57 -0.30 -20.84
CA ILE A 10 13.31 0.31 -19.73
C ILE A 10 12.57 1.56 -19.23
N ALA A 11 12.14 2.44 -20.13
CA ALA A 11 11.38 3.63 -19.77
C ALA A 11 10.07 3.26 -19.06
N ALA A 12 9.36 2.24 -19.54
CA ALA A 12 8.16 1.74 -18.89
C ALA A 12 8.44 1.11 -17.51
N ALA A 13 9.58 0.45 -17.33
CA ALA A 13 9.99 -0.09 -16.03
C ALA A 13 10.32 1.02 -15.02
N GLU A 14 11.05 2.05 -15.44
CA GLU A 14 11.38 3.22 -14.61
C GLU A 14 10.12 3.98 -14.20
N GLU A 15 9.15 4.15 -15.10
CA GLU A 15 7.86 4.78 -14.78
C GLU A 15 7.07 3.98 -13.75
N ARG A 16 7.04 2.64 -13.86
CA ARG A 16 6.41 1.76 -12.87
C ARG A 16 7.09 1.86 -11.50
N GLU A 17 8.42 1.94 -11.47
CA GLU A 17 9.18 2.06 -10.22
C GLU A 17 8.95 3.42 -9.55
N ALA A 18 8.97 4.51 -10.32
CA ALA A 18 8.67 5.85 -9.82
C ALA A 18 7.23 5.94 -9.28
N ALA A 19 6.27 5.34 -9.98
CA ALA A 19 4.88 5.26 -9.52
C ALA A 19 4.75 4.45 -8.22
N ALA A 20 5.49 3.35 -8.09
CA ALA A 20 5.51 2.55 -6.86
C ALA A 20 6.15 3.30 -5.67
N ALA A 21 7.21 4.07 -5.91
CA ALA A 21 7.84 4.91 -4.90
C ALA A 21 6.95 6.09 -4.46
N ALA A 22 6.12 6.60 -5.37
CA ALA A 22 5.14 7.66 -5.09
C ALA A 22 3.85 7.13 -4.44
N ALA A 23 3.59 5.82 -4.47
CA ALA A 23 2.41 5.24 -3.86
C ALA A 23 2.44 5.45 -2.33
N PRO A 24 1.29 5.77 -1.72
CA PRO A 24 1.26 5.92 -0.27
C PRO A 24 1.64 4.60 0.38
N GLY A 25 2.62 4.64 1.29
CA GLY A 25 3.00 3.48 2.08
C GLY A 25 1.81 2.97 2.91
N TRP A 26 1.75 1.69 3.19
CA TRP A 26 0.69 1.09 4.01
C TRP A 26 1.28 0.26 5.13
N TRP A 27 0.56 0.05 6.24
CA TRP A 27 0.98 -0.87 7.29
C TRP A 27 -0.24 -1.48 7.97
N VAL A 28 -0.07 -2.63 8.64
CA VAL A 28 -1.20 -3.34 9.27
C VAL A 28 -1.02 -3.43 10.77
N GLN A 29 -2.00 -2.88 11.49
CA GLN A 29 -2.13 -3.09 12.92
C GLN A 29 -2.88 -4.39 13.18
N TRP A 30 -2.17 -5.39 13.69
CA TRP A 30 -2.80 -6.65 14.07
C TRP A 30 -3.38 -6.60 15.47
N ARG A 31 -4.65 -6.97 15.63
CA ARG A 31 -5.30 -7.08 16.94
C ARG A 31 -4.74 -8.28 17.72
N ARG A 32 -4.70 -8.17 19.05
CA ARG A 32 -4.30 -9.28 19.93
C ARG A 32 -5.26 -10.46 19.76
N ARG A 33 -4.70 -11.65 19.60
CA ARG A 33 -5.43 -12.90 19.35
C ARG A 33 -5.87 -13.55 20.67
N ARG A 34 -7.12 -14.04 20.73
CA ARG A 34 -7.50 -15.11 21.67
C ARG A 34 -7.08 -16.47 21.10
N VAL A 35 -6.52 -17.35 21.92
CA VAL A 35 -6.05 -18.69 21.51
C VAL A 35 -7.12 -19.39 20.65
N GLY A 36 -6.71 -19.92 19.49
CA GLY A 36 -7.61 -20.63 18.57
C GLY A 36 -8.36 -19.78 17.53
N ARG A 37 -8.34 -18.44 17.59
CA ARG A 37 -9.03 -17.58 16.60
C ARG A 37 -8.11 -17.04 15.49
N PRO A 38 -8.55 -16.87 14.24
CA PRO A 38 -7.74 -16.20 13.22
C PRO A 38 -7.36 -14.77 13.64
N ARG A 39 -6.21 -14.28 13.19
CA ARG A 39 -5.76 -12.90 13.43
C ARG A 39 -6.62 -11.95 12.59
N ALA A 40 -7.00 -10.81 13.17
CA ALA A 40 -7.69 -9.72 12.48
C ALA A 40 -6.81 -8.48 12.50
N GLY A 41 -6.82 -7.72 11.40
CA GLY A 41 -5.95 -6.57 11.20
C GLY A 41 -6.74 -5.32 10.83
N VAL A 42 -6.11 -4.16 11.02
CA VAL A 42 -6.57 -2.88 10.48
C VAL A 42 -5.47 -2.34 9.58
N LEU A 43 -5.81 -2.03 8.33
CA LEU A 43 -4.90 -1.46 7.34
C LEU A 43 -4.87 0.06 7.46
N HIS A 44 -3.68 0.62 7.63
CA HIS A 44 -3.42 2.04 7.80
C HIS A 44 -2.51 2.55 6.70
N GLN A 45 -2.72 3.80 6.30
CA GLN A 45 -1.83 4.50 5.39
C GLN A 45 -0.65 5.11 6.16
N ALA A 46 0.50 5.25 5.51
CA ALA A 46 1.64 6.00 6.01
C ALA A 46 1.20 7.44 6.33
N GLY A 47 1.62 7.95 7.49
CA GLY A 47 1.14 9.22 8.02
C GLY A 47 -0.17 9.15 8.81
N CYS A 48 -0.76 7.95 9.00
CA CYS A 48 -1.82 7.77 9.99
C CYS A 48 -1.30 8.10 11.40
N TRP A 49 -2.13 8.74 12.22
CA TRP A 49 -1.78 9.11 13.60
C TRP A 49 -1.62 7.91 14.54
N PHE A 50 -2.14 6.73 14.17
CA PHE A 50 -1.92 5.51 14.95
C PHE A 50 -0.47 5.04 14.79
N PRO A 51 0.19 4.59 15.87
CA PRO A 51 1.54 4.05 15.77
C PRO A 51 1.54 2.68 15.08
N GLY A 52 2.49 2.49 14.15
CA GLY A 52 2.77 1.18 13.59
C GLY A 52 3.84 1.19 12.50
N GLU A 53 4.60 0.10 12.48
CA GLU A 53 5.70 -0.20 11.56
C GLU A 53 5.76 -1.74 11.37
N PRO A 54 6.38 -2.25 10.29
CA PRO A 54 6.94 -1.50 9.15
C PRO A 54 5.89 -1.13 8.11
N THR A 55 6.24 -0.15 7.27
CA THR A 55 5.51 0.14 6.02
C THR A 55 5.73 -0.98 5.02
N LEU A 56 4.64 -1.53 4.51
CA LEU A 56 4.55 -2.50 3.43
C LEU A 56 4.74 -1.82 2.09
N THR A 57 5.55 -2.44 1.24
CA THR A 57 5.57 -2.20 -0.21
C THR A 57 4.23 -2.61 -0.84
N ALA A 58 3.98 -2.19 -2.08
CA ALA A 58 2.79 -2.61 -2.83
C ALA A 58 2.68 -4.14 -2.96
N ALA A 59 3.79 -4.81 -3.27
CA ALA A 59 3.83 -6.27 -3.40
C ALA A 59 3.53 -6.99 -2.07
N GLU A 60 4.10 -6.52 -0.96
CA GLU A 60 3.82 -7.07 0.36
C GLU A 60 2.36 -6.85 0.78
N LEU A 61 1.81 -5.68 0.46
CA LEU A 61 0.40 -5.38 0.70
C LEU A 61 -0.51 -6.32 -0.11
N GLU A 62 -0.22 -6.53 -1.39
CA GLU A 62 -0.99 -7.44 -2.25
C GLU A 62 -0.95 -8.88 -1.73
N MET A 63 0.24 -9.38 -1.39
CA MET A 63 0.40 -10.71 -0.79
C MET A 63 -0.40 -10.85 0.50
N LEU A 64 -0.32 -9.84 1.38
CA LEU A 64 -1.00 -9.85 2.67
C LEU A 64 -2.53 -9.77 2.52
N LEU A 65 -3.03 -9.01 1.54
CA LEU A 65 -4.45 -8.96 1.22
C LEU A 65 -4.94 -10.25 0.56
N ALA A 66 -4.13 -10.91 -0.27
CA ALA A 66 -4.47 -12.21 -0.84
C ALA A 66 -4.61 -13.28 0.26
N GLU A 67 -3.73 -13.28 1.26
CA GLU A 67 -3.75 -14.28 2.35
C GLU A 67 -4.81 -13.98 3.43
N HIS A 68 -5.04 -12.70 3.73
CA HIS A 68 -5.77 -12.29 4.93
C HIS A 68 -6.86 -11.24 4.68
N GLY A 69 -7.13 -10.83 3.43
CA GLY A 69 -7.98 -9.68 3.10
C GLY A 69 -9.36 -9.71 3.74
N ALA A 70 -10.00 -10.88 3.82
CA ALA A 70 -11.30 -11.03 4.49
C ALA A 70 -11.30 -10.72 6.01
N ARG A 71 -10.12 -10.58 6.62
CA ARG A 71 -9.89 -10.35 8.06
C ARG A 71 -9.19 -9.01 8.34
N ILE A 72 -8.96 -8.22 7.29
CA ILE A 72 -8.29 -6.93 7.39
C ILE A 72 -9.31 -5.85 7.03
N GLU A 73 -9.64 -5.02 8.03
CA GLU A 73 -10.49 -3.85 7.84
C GLU A 73 -9.62 -2.66 7.44
N ARG A 74 -10.16 -1.70 6.68
CA ARG A 74 -9.47 -0.42 6.47
C ARG A 74 -9.67 0.50 7.67
N CYS A 75 -8.62 1.21 8.07
CA CYS A 75 -8.72 2.25 9.09
C CYS A 75 -9.70 3.35 8.63
N PRO A 76 -10.77 3.66 9.40
CA PRO A 76 -11.77 4.66 9.02
C PRO A 76 -11.18 6.04 8.72
N ALA A 77 -10.16 6.44 9.47
CA ALA A 77 -9.46 7.71 9.28
C ALA A 77 -8.65 7.72 7.98
N CYS A 78 -8.04 6.58 7.60
CA CYS A 78 -7.28 6.48 6.35
C CYS A 78 -8.22 6.36 5.13
N SER A 79 -9.35 5.66 5.25
CA SER A 79 -10.31 5.53 4.16
C SER A 79 -11.08 6.82 3.85
N SER A 80 -11.08 7.78 4.77
CA SER A 80 -11.66 9.12 4.56
C SER A 80 -10.67 10.10 3.92
N ASN A 81 -9.37 9.79 3.95
CA ASN A 81 -8.29 10.69 3.54
C ASN A 81 -7.70 10.36 2.16
N SER A 82 -8.37 9.52 1.36
CA SER A 82 -8.08 9.37 -0.08
C SER A 82 -8.54 10.62 -0.84
N THR A 83 -8.04 11.78 -0.42
CA THR A 83 -8.07 13.01 -1.21
C THR A 83 -7.12 12.77 -2.37
N SER A 84 -7.68 12.69 -3.57
CA SER A 84 -6.92 12.75 -4.83
C SER A 84 -5.90 13.89 -4.74
N PRO A 85 -4.69 13.79 -5.31
CA PRO A 85 -3.89 14.97 -5.55
C PRO A 85 -4.63 15.82 -6.60
N THR A 86 -5.55 16.66 -6.13
CA THR A 86 -6.03 17.78 -6.94
C THR A 86 -4.81 18.68 -7.10
N ALA A 87 -4.23 18.64 -8.30
CA ALA A 87 -3.34 19.67 -8.77
C ALA A 87 -4.00 21.04 -8.51
N GLY A 88 -3.32 21.93 -7.77
CA GLY A 88 -3.85 23.27 -7.58
C GLY A 88 -3.17 24.13 -6.51
N ALA A 89 -2.42 25.11 -7.01
CA ALA A 89 -2.21 26.47 -6.51
C ALA A 89 -1.08 26.73 -5.50
N GLY A 90 -0.12 27.51 -6.00
CA GLY A 90 0.92 28.25 -5.29
C GLY A 90 1.76 29.03 -6.30
#